data_AF-A0A920E2F0-F1
#
_entry.id   AF-A0A920E2F0-F1
#
_cell.length_a   1.000
_cell.length_b   1.000
_cell.length_c   1.000
_cell.angle_alpha   90.00
_cell.angle_beta   90.00
_cell.angle_gamma   90.00
#
_symmetry.space_group_name_H-M   'P 1'
#
loop_
_entity.id
_entity.type
_entity.pdbx_description
1 polymer ?
#
loop_
_entity_poly.entity_id
_entity_poly.type
_entity_poly.pdbx_seq_one_letter_code
_entity_poly.pdbx_strand_id
1 'polypeptide(L)'
;MANKAIRLKQEPNIFNLEKPTGEINSGKEKFFLSGDKGIFYKNVDQLKVKGNVKFNDGGNMTFTTSEMYFDFKKEVLSGNKRVNGKKNNSVIVSEGFKIFNNGEQIFFTGKTKLKLINEKN
;
A
#
# COMPACT_ATOMS: atom_id res chain seq x y z
N MET A 1 -7.18 -11.83 -1.19
CA MET A 1 -7.54 -12.87 -0.21
C MET A 1 -6.38 -13.08 0.75
N ALA A 2 -6.63 -13.41 2.03
CA ALA A 2 -5.55 -13.81 2.96
C ALA A 2 -5.49 -15.33 3.08
N ASN A 3 -4.31 -15.89 3.32
CA ASN A 3 -4.16 -17.34 3.50
C ASN A 3 -4.80 -17.81 4.82
N LYS A 4 -4.80 -16.94 5.83
CA LYS A 4 -5.44 -17.17 7.13
C LYS A 4 -5.90 -15.86 7.73
N ALA A 5 -7.06 -15.87 8.37
CA ALA A 5 -7.56 -14.78 9.20
C ALA A 5 -7.86 -15.31 10.60
N ILE A 6 -7.30 -14.67 11.62
CA ILE A 6 -7.47 -15.04 13.03
C ILE A 6 -8.11 -13.86 13.77
N ARG A 7 -9.26 -14.12 14.38
CA ARG A 7 -9.92 -13.18 15.31
C ARG A 7 -9.62 -13.62 16.74
N LEU A 8 -9.08 -12.71 17.56
CA LEU A 8 -8.84 -12.99 18.98
C LEU A 8 -10.14 -12.80 19.77
N LYS A 9 -10.48 -13.71 20.69
CA LYS A 9 -11.73 -13.64 21.47
C LYS A 9 -11.82 -12.38 22.34
N GLN A 10 -10.68 -11.90 22.84
CA GLN A 10 -10.58 -10.71 23.71
C GLN A 10 -10.65 -9.40 22.92
N GLU A 11 -10.36 -9.43 21.61
CA GLU A 11 -10.38 -8.26 20.73
C GLU A 11 -11.19 -8.56 19.46
N PRO A 12 -12.53 -8.65 19.56
CA PRO A 12 -13.39 -9.10 18.47
C PRO A 12 -13.37 -8.18 17.23
N ASN A 13 -12.81 -6.98 17.35
CA ASN A 13 -12.68 -5.99 16.28
C ASN A 13 -11.31 -6.01 15.60
N ILE A 14 -10.41 -6.93 15.98
CA ILE A 14 -9.08 -7.06 15.39
C ILE A 14 -8.95 -8.42 14.69
N PHE A 15 -8.54 -8.36 13.43
CA PHE A 15 -8.34 -9.53 12.58
C PHE A 15 -6.89 -9.57 12.13
N ASN A 16 -6.14 -10.56 12.60
CA ASN A 16 -4.78 -10.83 12.16
C ASN A 16 -4.82 -11.64 10.86
N LEU A 17 -4.12 -11.14 9.84
CA LEU A 17 -4.08 -11.72 8.51
C LEU A 17 -2.69 -12.27 8.23
N GLU A 18 -2.63 -13.47 7.67
CA GLU A 18 -1.39 -14.08 7.17
C GLU A 18 -1.35 -14.02 5.66
N LYS A 19 -0.22 -13.52 5.13
CA LYS A 19 0.02 -13.31 3.69
C LYS A 19 -1.18 -12.61 3.03
N PRO A 20 -1.65 -11.46 3.54
CA PRO A 20 -2.78 -10.78 2.95
C PRO A 20 -2.46 -10.37 1.52
N THR A 21 -3.37 -10.69 0.60
CA THR A 21 -3.48 -10.03 -0.70
C THR A 21 -4.82 -9.29 -0.76
N GLY A 22 -4.87 -8.18 -1.48
CA GLY A 22 -6.05 -7.35 -1.59
C GLY A 22 -6.17 -6.72 -2.97
N GLU A 23 -7.40 -6.50 -3.38
CA GLU A 23 -7.76 -5.69 -4.53
C GLU A 23 -8.49 -4.46 -3.99
N ILE A 24 -8.06 -3.27 -4.43
CA ILE A 24 -8.68 -2.01 -4.09
C ILE A 24 -9.22 -1.43 -5.40
N ASN A 25 -10.55 -1.36 -5.50
CA ASN A 25 -11.24 -0.68 -6.59
C ASN A 25 -11.44 0.77 -6.16
N SER A 26 -10.80 1.70 -6.86
CA SER A 26 -10.76 3.12 -6.51
C SER A 26 -11.23 3.91 -7.73
N GLY A 27 -12.54 4.13 -7.82
CA GLY A 27 -13.15 4.70 -9.03
C GLY A 27 -12.95 3.80 -10.25
N LYS A 28 -12.19 4.29 -11.25
CA LYS A 28 -11.83 3.53 -12.46
C LYS A 28 -10.52 2.76 -12.33
N GLU A 29 -9.74 3.05 -11.29
CA GLU A 29 -8.43 2.44 -11.08
C GLU A 29 -8.56 1.19 -10.21
N LYS A 30 -7.73 0.20 -10.51
CA LYS A 30 -7.67 -1.07 -9.78
C LYS A 30 -6.25 -1.29 -9.28
N PHE A 31 -6.12 -1.43 -7.97
CA PHE A 31 -4.83 -1.64 -7.34
C PHE A 31 -4.76 -2.98 -6.62
N PHE A 32 -3.57 -3.53 -6.58
CA PHE A 32 -3.26 -4.80 -5.93
C PHE A 32 -2.26 -4.58 -4.80
N LEU A 33 -2.59 -5.14 -3.65
CA LEU A 33 -1.81 -5.07 -2.43
C LEU A 33 -1.40 -6.46 -1.97
N SER A 34 -0.17 -6.61 -1.50
CA SER A 34 0.27 -7.79 -0.75
C SER A 34 1.26 -7.46 0.36
N GLY A 35 1.43 -8.38 1.31
CA GLY A 35 2.49 -8.36 2.32
C GLY A 35 2.51 -9.65 3.15
N ASP A 36 3.39 -9.74 4.15
CA ASP A 36 3.58 -10.96 4.93
C ASP A 36 2.53 -11.13 6.04
N LYS A 37 2.18 -10.03 6.71
CA LYS A 37 1.19 -9.99 7.79
C LYS A 37 0.30 -8.76 7.65
N GLY A 38 -0.94 -8.87 8.10
CA GLY A 38 -1.87 -7.75 8.18
C GLY A 38 -2.63 -7.72 9.49
N ILE A 39 -3.12 -6.55 9.86
CA ILE A 39 -4.05 -6.35 10.96
C ILE A 39 -5.18 -5.48 10.44
N PHE A 40 -6.39 -6.02 10.42
CA PHE A 40 -7.59 -5.25 10.10
C PHE A 40 -8.31 -4.87 11.38
N TYR A 41 -8.48 -3.55 11.56
CA TYR A 41 -9.17 -2.92 12.69
C TYR A 41 -10.57 -2.53 12.25
N LYS A 42 -11.57 -3.35 12.62
CA LYS A 42 -12.96 -3.18 12.19
C LYS A 42 -13.63 -1.93 12.75
N ASN A 43 -13.24 -1.48 13.95
CA ASN A 43 -13.84 -0.30 14.59
C ASN A 43 -13.54 1.00 13.82
N VAL A 44 -12.37 1.11 13.23
CA VAL A 44 -11.92 2.29 12.48
C VAL A 44 -11.88 2.06 10.97
N ASP A 45 -12.20 0.85 10.51
CA ASP A 45 -12.05 0.40 9.12
C ASP A 45 -10.68 0.75 8.56
N GLN A 46 -9.64 0.23 9.21
CA GLN A 46 -8.26 0.40 8.77
C GLN A 46 -7.55 -0.94 8.64
N LEU A 47 -6.81 -1.10 7.54
CA LEU A 47 -5.90 -2.23 7.33
C LEU A 47 -4.47 -1.74 7.49
N LYS A 48 -3.72 -2.41 8.36
CA LYS A 48 -2.27 -2.31 8.43
C LYS A 48 -1.65 -3.53 7.75
N VAL A 49 -0.67 -3.34 6.87
CA VAL A 49 0.09 -4.44 6.25
C VAL A 49 1.57 -4.24 6.53
N LYS A 50 2.27 -5.32 6.88
CA LYS A 50 3.69 -5.33 7.23
C LYS A 50 4.43 -6.46 6.53
N GLY A 51 5.73 -6.23 6.29
CA GLY A 51 6.66 -7.20 5.73
C GLY A 51 6.45 -7.37 4.22
N ASN A 52 7.53 -7.18 3.44
CA ASN A 52 7.55 -7.32 1.98
C ASN A 52 6.32 -6.71 1.28
N VAL A 53 5.90 -5.52 1.71
CA VAL A 53 4.67 -4.90 1.21
C VAL A 53 4.86 -4.47 -0.24
N LYS A 54 3.96 -4.91 -1.11
CA LYS A 54 3.92 -4.51 -2.52
C LYS A 54 2.55 -3.93 -2.87
N PHE A 55 2.56 -2.80 -3.55
CA PHE A 55 1.37 -2.16 -4.12
C PHE A 55 1.61 -1.92 -5.62
N ASN A 56 0.65 -2.23 -6.48
CA ASN A 56 0.76 -2.02 -7.92
C ASN A 56 -0.60 -1.76 -8.58
N ASP A 57 -0.58 -1.17 -9.78
CA ASP A 57 -1.77 -0.87 -10.60
C ASP A 57 -2.12 -1.98 -11.60
N GLY A 58 -1.49 -3.17 -11.49
CA GLY A 58 -1.61 -4.23 -12.50
C GLY A 58 -0.87 -3.94 -13.81
N GLY A 59 -0.20 -2.80 -13.92
CA GLY A 59 0.54 -2.37 -15.10
C GLY A 59 1.99 -2.04 -14.77
N ASN A 60 2.36 -0.77 -14.96
CA ASN A 60 3.75 -0.32 -14.92
C ASN A 60 4.14 0.35 -13.60
N MET A 61 3.20 0.57 -12.66
CA MET A 61 3.48 1.19 -11.37
C MET A 61 3.63 0.14 -10.27
N THR A 62 4.70 0.23 -9.50
CA THR A 62 4.89 -0.60 -8.30
C THR A 62 5.55 0.21 -7.19
N PHE A 63 4.98 0.12 -5.99
CA PHE A 63 5.59 0.57 -4.74
C PHE A 63 5.94 -0.62 -3.85
N THR A 64 7.10 -0.53 -3.20
CA THR A 64 7.54 -1.50 -2.18
C THR A 64 7.93 -0.77 -0.91
N THR A 65 7.50 -1.28 0.24
CA THR A 65 7.79 -0.74 1.56
C THR A 65 7.78 -1.85 2.61
N SER A 66 8.18 -1.53 3.84
CA SER A 66 8.10 -2.45 4.97
C SER A 66 6.73 -2.43 5.67
N GLU A 67 5.98 -1.33 5.54
CA GLU A 67 4.71 -1.12 6.22
C GLU A 67 3.84 -0.13 5.45
N MET A 68 2.52 -0.38 5.43
CA MET A 68 1.53 0.57 4.98
C MET A 68 0.22 0.47 5.77
N TYR A 69 -0.62 1.49 5.58
CA TYR A 69 -1.96 1.62 6.15
C TYR A 69 -2.93 1.95 5.03
N PHE A 70 -4.11 1.35 5.08
CA PHE A 70 -5.24 1.71 4.24
C PHE A 70 -6.42 2.09 5.14
N ASP A 71 -6.91 3.31 4.99
CA ASP A 71 -8.14 3.79 5.63
C ASP A 71 -9.28 3.64 4.62
N PHE A 72 -10.18 2.67 4.86
CA PHE A 72 -11.25 2.36 3.91
C PHE A 72 -12.31 3.47 3.86
N LYS A 73 -12.50 4.23 4.94
CA LYS A 73 -13.49 5.32 4.97
C LYS A 73 -13.03 6.52 4.17
N LYS A 74 -11.73 6.81 4.21
CA LYS A 74 -11.11 7.94 3.50
C LYS A 74 -10.58 7.56 2.12
N GLU A 75 -10.55 6.26 1.81
CA GLU A 75 -9.90 5.70 0.62
C GLU A 75 -8.45 6.20 0.48
N VAL A 76 -7.75 6.24 1.60
CA VAL A 76 -6.36 6.71 1.69
C VAL A 76 -5.43 5.55 1.98
N LEU A 77 -4.44 5.38 1.12
CA LEU A 77 -3.29 4.50 1.36
C LEU A 77 -2.11 5.35 1.82
N SER A 78 -1.41 4.95 2.86
CA SER A 78 -0.25 5.72 3.35
C SER A 78 0.82 4.86 4.00
N GLY A 79 2.03 5.40 4.08
CA GLY A 79 3.13 4.81 4.82
C GLY A 79 4.14 5.87 5.26
N ASN A 80 4.69 5.70 6.45
CA ASN A 80 5.73 6.57 7.01
C ASN A 80 7.11 5.88 7.06
N LYS A 81 7.25 4.79 6.27
CA LYS A 81 8.49 4.04 6.09
C LYS A 81 8.97 4.22 4.67
N ARG A 82 10.30 4.10 4.50
CA ARG A 82 10.97 4.21 3.21
C ARG A 82 10.24 3.40 2.15
N VAL A 83 9.84 4.06 1.08
CA VAL A 83 9.17 3.48 -0.08
C VAL A 83 10.07 3.58 -1.30
N ASN A 84 10.16 2.50 -2.06
CA ASN A 84 10.76 2.50 -3.38
C ASN A 84 9.65 2.32 -4.41
N GLY A 85 9.55 3.27 -5.33
CA GLY A 85 8.58 3.28 -6.41
C GLY A 85 9.22 3.16 -7.77
N LYS A 86 8.51 2.49 -8.67
CA LYS A 86 8.84 2.41 -10.10
C LYS A 86 7.58 2.69 -10.89
N LYS A 87 7.70 3.50 -11.94
CA LYS A 87 6.66 3.72 -12.95
C LYS A 87 7.32 3.98 -14.29
N ASN A 88 7.05 3.13 -15.29
CA ASN A 88 7.76 3.16 -16.57
C ASN A 88 9.28 3.23 -16.33
N ASN A 89 9.95 4.22 -16.94
CA ASN A 89 11.39 4.41 -16.87
C ASN A 89 11.78 5.34 -15.71
N SER A 90 10.94 5.44 -14.69
CA SER A 90 11.17 6.31 -13.53
C SER A 90 11.25 5.51 -12.25
N VAL A 91 12.16 5.89 -11.37
CA VAL A 91 12.34 5.31 -10.03
C VAL A 91 12.30 6.43 -9.00
N ILE A 92 11.53 6.24 -7.94
CA ILE A 92 11.47 7.16 -6.81
C ILE A 92 11.81 6.45 -5.50
N VAL A 93 12.47 7.16 -4.61
CA VAL A 93 12.71 6.74 -3.24
C VAL A 93 12.26 7.88 -2.32
N SER A 94 11.45 7.56 -1.33
CA SER A 94 10.93 8.53 -0.37
C SER A 94 10.89 7.93 1.04
N GLU A 95 10.91 8.76 2.09
CA GLU A 95 10.77 8.33 3.49
C GLU A 95 9.32 7.96 3.86
N GLY A 96 8.35 8.47 3.11
CA GLY A 96 6.95 8.08 3.23
C GLY A 96 6.14 8.50 2.01
N PHE A 97 4.85 8.19 2.05
CA PHE A 97 3.92 8.49 0.98
C PHE A 97 2.46 8.47 1.45
N LYS A 98 1.60 9.10 0.66
CA LYS A 98 0.14 9.07 0.77
C LYS A 98 -0.45 9.00 -0.64
N ILE A 99 -1.35 8.06 -0.87
CA ILE A 99 -2.16 7.95 -2.08
C ILE A 99 -3.61 8.23 -1.68
N PHE A 100 -4.27 9.11 -2.41
CA PHE A 100 -5.62 9.59 -2.10
C PHE A 100 -6.30 10.07 -3.38
N ASN A 101 -7.53 10.55 -3.27
CA ASN A 101 -8.36 10.92 -4.41
C ASN A 101 -8.50 9.74 -5.38
N ASN A 102 -8.98 8.62 -4.86
CA ASN A 102 -9.20 7.38 -5.61
C ASN A 102 -7.97 6.81 -6.33
N GLY A 103 -6.77 7.02 -5.77
CA GLY A 103 -5.54 6.55 -6.40
C GLY A 103 -4.92 7.52 -7.41
N GLU A 104 -5.61 8.61 -7.75
CA GLU A 104 -5.15 9.57 -8.77
C GLU A 104 -3.98 10.43 -8.30
N GLN A 105 -3.88 10.66 -6.99
CA GLN A 105 -2.86 11.54 -6.42
C GLN A 105 -1.93 10.79 -5.47
N ILE A 106 -0.63 10.98 -5.67
CA ILE A 106 0.43 10.44 -4.82
C ILE A 106 1.26 11.59 -4.28
N PHE A 107 1.36 11.68 -2.96
CA PHE A 107 2.18 12.65 -2.24
C PHE A 107 3.31 11.93 -1.50
N PHE A 108 4.56 12.22 -1.87
CA PHE A 108 5.74 11.68 -1.21
C PHE A 108 6.17 12.59 -0.06
N THR A 109 6.52 12.00 1.09
CA THR A 109 6.84 12.73 2.32
C THR A 109 8.27 12.50 2.78
N GLY A 110 8.87 13.53 3.40
CA GLY A 110 10.25 13.51 3.86
C GLY A 110 11.26 13.57 2.72
N LYS A 111 12.47 13.07 2.96
CA LYS A 111 13.55 13.08 1.98
C LYS A 111 13.17 12.21 0.78
N THR A 112 13.14 12.85 -0.39
CA THR A 112 12.67 12.24 -1.63
C THR A 112 13.71 12.40 -2.72
N LYS A 113 13.95 11.34 -3.49
CA LYS A 113 14.80 11.35 -4.69
C LYS A 113 14.06 10.67 -5.84
N LEU A 114 13.85 11.41 -6.91
CA LEU A 114 13.32 10.92 -8.18
C LEU A 114 14.47 10.78 -9.19
N LYS A 115 14.51 9.66 -9.90
CA LYS A 115 15.39 9.42 -11.05
C LYS A 115 14.52 9.11 -12.26
N LEU A 116 14.60 9.97 -13.26
CA LEU A 116 14.04 9.73 -14.58
C LEU A 116 15.13 9.06 -15.43
N ILE A 117 14.83 7.90 -15.99
CA ILE A 117 15.71 7.18 -16.91
C ILE A 117 15.19 7.50 -18.30
N ASN A 118 15.97 8.27 -19.06
CA ASN A 118 15.69 8.46 -20.47
C ASN A 118 16.22 7.24 -21.21
N GLU A 119 15.37 6.55 -21.96
CA GLU A 119 15.86 5.60 -22.95
C GLU A 119 16.37 6.43 -24.12
N LYS A 120 17.70 6.52 -24.25
CA LYS A 120 18.27 6.97 -25.51
C LYS A 120 17.99 5.85 -26.52
N ASN A 121 17.09 6.13 -27.46
CA ASN A 121 17.02 5.38 -28.71
C ASN A 121 18.33 5.55 -29.48
#